data_AF-A0A960SZU3-F1
#
_entry.id   AF-A0A960SZU3-F1
#
_cell.length_a   1.000
_cell.length_b   1.000
_cell.length_c   1.000
_cell.angle_alpha   90.00
_cell.angle_beta   90.00
_cell.angle_gamma   90.00
#
_symmetry.space_group_name_H-M   'P 1'
#
loop_
_entity.id
_entity.type
_entity.pdbx_description
1 polymer ?
#
loop_
_entity_poly.entity_id
_entity_poly.type
_entity_poly.pdbx_seq_one_letter_code
_entity_poly.pdbx_strand_id
1 'polypeptide(L)'
;MSTETAALKAIPGNQSFTEEQNFYLDGFFAGVRERAMVFADLFPGGVPGAEAPAEEEELTAEERIKREEHPLDSYYRLAANAVGNKAPDREETFRFKWHGLFFLSPIKDSFMARLRIPGGILTSHQLRALASIASDLTTGYVQVTTRANFQIRLIQPKDTIEFLRRVQATGLHSQGSGADNIRNLTGNPTAGVDPVELIDCTPYLRAVGDAILHHRDFYNLPRKFNIAFDGGGLIG
;
A
#
# COMPACT_ATOMS: atom_id res chain seq x y z
N MET A 1 16.47 -35.21 -7.43
CA MET A 1 17.68 -34.43 -7.74
C MET A 1 17.34 -32.97 -7.50
N SER A 2 17.99 -32.35 -6.52
CA SER A 2 17.76 -30.96 -6.11
C SER A 2 18.17 -30.00 -7.22
N THR A 3 17.23 -29.20 -7.72
CA THR A 3 17.52 -28.00 -8.51
C THR A 3 17.24 -26.79 -7.65
N GLU A 4 18.16 -26.49 -6.74
CA GLU A 4 18.24 -25.16 -6.14
C GLU A 4 18.70 -24.18 -7.23
N THR A 5 17.81 -23.27 -7.62
CA THR A 5 18.19 -22.05 -8.33
C THR A 5 19.17 -21.29 -7.43
N ALA A 6 20.40 -21.08 -7.88
CA ALA A 6 21.39 -20.34 -7.12
C ALA A 6 20.82 -18.95 -6.75
N ALA A 7 20.68 -18.68 -5.46
CA ALA A 7 20.28 -17.37 -4.99
C ALA A 7 21.31 -16.34 -5.47
N LEU A 8 20.86 -15.31 -6.19
CA LEU A 8 21.66 -14.11 -6.41
C LEU A 8 21.93 -13.50 -5.02
N LYS A 9 23.14 -13.75 -4.50
CA LYS A 9 23.59 -13.09 -3.27
C LYS A 9 23.66 -11.59 -3.56
N ALA A 10 22.92 -10.81 -2.79
CA ALA A 10 23.09 -9.37 -2.80
C ALA A 10 24.57 -9.05 -2.56
N ILE A 11 25.20 -8.31 -3.47
CA ILE A 11 26.55 -7.80 -3.28
C ILE A 11 26.41 -6.64 -2.30
N PRO A 12 26.92 -6.73 -1.06
CA PRO A 12 26.86 -5.60 -0.13
C PRO A 12 27.66 -4.45 -0.75
N GLY A 13 27.08 -3.25 -0.78
CA GLY A 13 27.56 -2.08 -1.53
C GLY A 13 28.92 -1.50 -1.13
N ASN A 14 29.74 -2.26 -0.39
CA ASN A 14 31.06 -1.86 0.10
C ASN A 14 32.09 -3.01 0.08
N GLN A 15 31.88 -4.07 -0.72
CA GLN A 15 32.91 -5.10 -0.94
C GLN A 15 33.97 -4.58 -1.90
N SER A 16 35.24 -4.65 -1.49
CA SER A 16 36.38 -4.43 -2.37
C SER A 16 36.41 -5.50 -3.47
N PHE A 17 36.79 -5.11 -4.68
CA PHE A 17 36.98 -6.04 -5.80
C PHE A 17 38.06 -7.09 -5.46
N THR A 18 37.87 -8.31 -5.94
CA THR A 18 38.90 -9.36 -5.86
C THR A 18 40.11 -9.00 -6.73
N GLU A 19 41.26 -9.62 -6.50
CA GLU A 19 42.46 -9.40 -7.33
C GLU A 19 42.21 -9.70 -8.81
N GLU A 20 41.46 -10.77 -9.12
CA GLU A 20 41.07 -11.12 -10.48
C GLU A 20 40.19 -10.04 -11.13
N GLN A 21 39.23 -9.48 -10.36
CA GLN A 21 38.38 -8.39 -10.82
C GLN A 21 39.19 -7.11 -11.07
N ASN A 22 40.14 -6.78 -10.19
CA ASN A 22 41.03 -5.63 -10.38
C ASN A 22 41.90 -5.80 -11.63
N PHE A 23 42.49 -6.99 -11.83
CA PHE A 23 43.30 -7.28 -13.01
C PHE A 23 42.50 -7.19 -14.31
N TYR A 24 41.26 -7.71 -14.31
CA TYR A 24 40.35 -7.57 -15.43
C TYR A 24 40.02 -6.09 -15.73
N LEU A 25 39.67 -5.32 -14.70
CA LEU A 25 39.34 -3.89 -14.85
C LEU A 25 40.55 -3.10 -15.36
N ASP A 26 41.75 -3.37 -14.87
CA ASP A 26 42.98 -2.74 -15.33
C ASP A 26 43.22 -2.99 -16.83
N GLY A 27 43.07 -4.24 -17.28
CA GLY A 27 43.19 -4.61 -18.69
C GLY A 27 42.10 -3.97 -19.56
N PHE A 28 40.86 -3.95 -19.07
CA PHE A 28 39.74 -3.31 -19.73
C PHE A 28 39.98 -1.79 -19.91
N PHE A 29 40.34 -1.08 -18.84
CA PHE A 29 40.61 0.36 -18.90
C PHE A 29 41.90 0.71 -19.65
N ALA A 30 42.88 -0.19 -19.71
CA ALA A 30 44.02 -0.05 -20.61
C ALA A 30 43.57 -0.05 -22.08
N GLY A 31 42.71 -0.99 -22.48
CA GLY A 31 42.16 -1.05 -23.84
C GLY A 31 41.26 0.14 -24.21
N VAL A 32 40.49 0.66 -23.25
CA VAL A 32 39.65 1.87 -23.44
C VAL A 32 40.52 3.11 -23.69
N ARG A 33 41.61 3.26 -22.93
CA ARG A 33 42.57 4.37 -23.09
C ARG A 33 43.33 4.29 -24.42
N GLU A 34 43.69 3.09 -24.87
CA GLU A 34 44.36 2.86 -26.16
C GLU A 34 43.50 3.33 -27.34
N ARG A 35 42.17 3.18 -27.22
CA ARG A 35 41.18 3.66 -28.20
C ARG A 35 40.83 5.15 -28.06
N ALA A 36 41.53 5.88 -27.18
CA ALA A 36 41.25 7.28 -26.85
C ALA A 36 39.79 7.54 -26.42
N MET A 37 39.13 6.55 -25.84
CA MET A 37 37.78 6.65 -25.29
C MET A 37 37.84 6.81 -23.77
N VAL A 38 36.81 7.41 -23.18
CA VAL A 38 36.54 7.29 -21.73
C VAL A 38 35.44 6.25 -21.50
N PHE A 39 35.32 5.76 -20.26
CA PHE A 39 34.32 4.73 -19.92
C PHE A 39 32.89 5.11 -20.33
N ALA A 40 32.55 6.39 -20.23
CA ALA A 40 31.25 6.92 -20.63
C ALA A 40 30.97 6.77 -22.14
N ASP A 41 32.00 6.83 -22.98
CA ASP A 41 31.86 6.77 -24.44
C ASP A 41 31.47 5.37 -24.94
N LEU A 42 31.68 4.34 -24.11
CA LEU A 42 31.23 2.97 -24.40
C LEU A 42 29.71 2.80 -24.29
N PHE A 43 29.06 3.74 -23.61
CA PHE A 43 27.62 3.72 -23.35
C PHE A 43 26.99 5.03 -23.83
N PRO A 44 26.85 5.21 -25.16
CA PRO A 44 26.25 6.43 -25.73
C PRO A 44 24.79 6.68 -25.29
N GLY A 45 24.12 5.68 -24.68
CA GLY A 45 22.81 5.80 -24.04
C GLY A 45 22.82 5.88 -22.51
N GLY A 46 23.98 6.15 -21.89
CA GLY A 46 24.18 6.10 -20.45
C GLY A 46 24.59 4.71 -19.94
N VAL A 47 25.34 4.67 -18.84
CA VAL A 47 25.80 3.40 -18.24
C VAL A 47 24.56 2.60 -17.80
N PRO A 48 24.38 1.34 -18.25
CA PRO A 48 23.27 0.49 -17.83
C PRO A 48 23.25 0.37 -16.31
N GLY A 49 22.20 0.88 -15.66
CA GLY A 49 22.04 0.87 -14.21
C GLY A 49 22.61 2.08 -13.46
N ALA A 50 23.24 3.04 -14.15
CA ALA A 50 23.41 4.37 -13.59
C ALA A 50 22.09 5.11 -13.79
N GLU A 51 21.30 5.23 -12.73
CA GLU A 51 20.18 6.17 -12.70
C GLU A 51 20.76 7.55 -13.02
N ALA A 52 20.31 8.14 -14.14
CA ALA A 52 20.49 9.57 -14.33
C ALA A 52 19.92 10.27 -13.09
N PRO A 53 20.57 11.32 -12.54
CA PRO A 53 19.89 12.16 -11.56
C PRO A 53 18.63 12.66 -12.26
N ALA A 54 17.46 12.19 -11.81
CA ALA A 54 16.20 12.56 -12.41
C ALA A 54 16.16 14.09 -12.43
N GLU A 55 16.11 14.68 -13.64
CA GLU A 55 15.64 16.05 -13.79
C GLU A 55 14.35 16.14 -12.96
N GLU A 56 14.18 17.18 -12.14
CA GLU A 56 12.99 17.33 -11.28
C GLU A 56 11.73 17.29 -12.16
N GLU A 57 11.19 16.08 -12.35
CA GLU A 57 9.97 15.86 -13.10
C GLU A 57 8.89 16.73 -12.48
N GLU A 58 8.19 17.50 -13.32
CA GLU A 58 7.07 18.32 -12.91
C GLU A 58 6.05 17.42 -12.18
N LEU A 59 6.07 17.49 -10.85
CA LEU A 59 5.32 16.55 -10.02
C LEU A 59 3.83 16.75 -10.26
N THR A 60 3.12 15.63 -10.37
CA THR A 60 1.66 15.67 -10.29
C THR A 60 1.23 16.26 -8.94
N ALA A 61 0.01 16.80 -8.88
CA ALA A 61 -0.54 17.36 -7.65
C ALA A 61 -0.55 16.33 -6.51
N GLU A 62 -0.84 15.07 -6.82
CA GLU A 62 -0.81 13.95 -5.88
C GLU A 62 0.59 13.68 -5.32
N GLU A 63 1.63 13.67 -6.17
CA GLU A 63 3.01 13.50 -5.70
C GLU A 63 3.50 14.70 -4.87
N ARG A 64 3.12 15.93 -5.24
CA ARG A 64 3.39 17.12 -4.43
C ARG A 64 2.77 16.99 -3.03
N ILE A 65 1.48 16.63 -2.94
CA ILE A 65 0.77 16.48 -1.66
C ILE A 65 1.47 15.46 -0.74
N LYS A 66 1.97 14.35 -1.32
CA LYS A 66 2.70 13.31 -0.58
C LYS A 66 4.07 13.78 -0.09
N ARG A 67 4.77 14.64 -0.86
CA ARG A 67 6.06 15.22 -0.44
C ARG A 67 5.91 16.27 0.67
N GLU A 68 4.83 17.05 0.65
CA GLU A 68 4.60 18.12 1.63
C GLU A 68 4.36 17.62 3.05
N GLU A 69 3.60 16.54 3.19
CA GLU A 69 3.25 15.96 4.48
C GLU A 69 2.97 14.47 4.28
N HIS A 70 3.59 13.66 5.13
CA HIS A 70 3.43 12.21 5.06
C HIS A 70 1.95 11.84 5.24
N PRO A 71 1.38 10.95 4.41
CA PRO A 71 -0.07 10.78 4.36
C PRO A 71 -0.76 10.39 5.67
N LEU A 72 -0.08 9.61 6.52
CA LEU A 72 -0.58 9.21 7.84
C LEU A 72 -0.68 10.36 8.85
N ASP A 73 0.07 11.45 8.66
CA ASP A 73 0.13 12.56 9.61
C ASP A 73 -1.05 13.53 9.42
N SER A 74 -1.79 13.37 8.30
CA SER A 74 -3.04 14.11 8.03
C SER A 74 -4.20 13.82 9.01
N TYR A 75 -4.02 12.87 9.93
CA TYR A 75 -4.97 12.55 11.01
C TYR A 75 -5.35 13.78 11.84
N TYR A 76 -4.40 14.66 12.16
CA TYR A 76 -4.68 15.83 13.00
C TYR A 76 -5.57 16.85 12.28
N ARG A 77 -5.43 16.97 10.96
CA ARG A 77 -6.32 17.80 10.11
C ARG A 77 -7.72 17.21 10.08
N LEU A 78 -7.82 15.89 9.92
CA LEU A 78 -9.09 15.18 9.99
C LEU A 78 -9.78 15.42 11.34
N ALA A 79 -9.04 15.35 12.44
CA ALA A 79 -9.57 15.59 13.79
C ALA A 79 -10.04 17.04 13.97
N ALA A 80 -9.27 18.02 13.49
CA ALA A 80 -9.68 19.42 13.52
C ALA A 80 -10.97 19.66 12.71
N ASN A 81 -11.07 19.06 11.52
CA ASN A 81 -12.27 19.14 10.68
C ASN A 81 -13.47 18.47 11.34
N ALA A 82 -13.27 17.36 12.06
CA ALA A 82 -14.34 16.72 12.82
C ALA A 82 -14.89 17.62 13.93
N VAL A 83 -14.03 18.28 14.72
CA VAL A 83 -14.46 19.22 15.76
C VAL A 83 -15.33 20.35 15.19
N GLY A 84 -14.96 20.88 14.02
CA GLY A 84 -15.71 21.93 13.34
C GLY A 84 -16.87 21.45 12.45
N ASN A 85 -17.13 20.14 12.36
CA ASN A 85 -18.01 19.53 11.36
C ASN A 85 -17.77 20.05 9.92
N LYS A 86 -16.50 20.29 9.59
CA LYS A 86 -16.08 20.97 8.37
C LYS A 86 -15.88 19.96 7.24
N ALA A 87 -16.39 20.29 6.05
CA ALA A 87 -16.07 19.55 4.84
C ALA A 87 -14.59 19.71 4.47
N PRO A 88 -13.93 18.65 3.98
CA PRO A 88 -12.54 18.73 3.54
C PRO A 88 -12.42 19.61 2.28
N ASP A 89 -11.30 20.31 2.16
CA ASP A 89 -10.91 20.91 0.88
C ASP A 89 -10.45 19.84 -0.14
N ARG A 90 -9.99 20.27 -1.32
CA ARG A 90 -9.58 19.37 -2.41
C ARG A 90 -8.37 18.51 -2.03
N GLU A 91 -7.38 19.05 -1.33
CA GLU A 91 -6.17 18.33 -0.95
C GLU A 91 -6.45 17.42 0.25
N GLU A 92 -7.18 17.91 1.24
CA GLU A 92 -7.67 17.13 2.38
C GLU A 92 -8.51 15.93 1.92
N THR A 93 -9.36 16.13 0.90
CA THR A 93 -10.13 15.03 0.29
C THR A 93 -9.23 13.93 -0.27
N PHE A 94 -8.04 14.28 -0.76
CA PHE A 94 -7.06 13.29 -1.20
C PHE A 94 -6.33 12.66 0.00
N ARG A 95 -5.85 13.46 0.95
CA ARG A 95 -5.15 13.01 2.17
C ARG A 95 -5.98 12.04 3.01
N PHE A 96 -7.27 12.33 3.23
CA PHE A 96 -8.14 11.51 4.08
C PHE A 96 -8.42 10.11 3.53
N LYS A 97 -8.16 9.87 2.23
CA LYS A 97 -8.24 8.52 1.64
C LYS A 97 -7.21 7.56 2.24
N TRP A 98 -6.09 8.04 2.79
CA TRP A 98 -5.15 7.19 3.53
C TRP A 98 -5.69 6.74 4.89
N HIS A 99 -6.66 7.45 5.45
CA HIS A 99 -7.43 6.99 6.62
C HIS A 99 -8.66 6.16 6.23
N GLY A 100 -8.79 5.85 4.93
CA GLY A 100 -9.90 5.09 4.36
C GLY A 100 -11.19 5.87 4.21
N LEU A 101 -11.15 7.21 4.33
CA LEU A 101 -12.30 8.09 4.21
C LEU A 101 -12.34 8.75 2.82
N PHE A 102 -13.48 8.64 2.15
CA PHE A 102 -13.72 9.16 0.81
C PHE A 102 -14.88 10.15 0.88
N PHE A 103 -14.62 11.42 0.63
CA PHE A 103 -15.68 12.43 0.65
C PHE A 103 -16.60 12.29 -0.58
N LEU A 104 -17.92 12.38 -0.37
CA LEU A 104 -18.96 12.05 -1.36
C LEU A 104 -19.52 13.27 -2.12
N SER A 105 -18.89 14.43 -2.00
CA SER A 105 -19.24 15.63 -2.75
C SER A 105 -19.09 15.41 -4.27
N PRO A 106 -19.98 15.98 -5.12
CA PRO A 106 -21.05 16.94 -4.80
C PRO A 106 -22.39 16.31 -4.40
N ILE A 107 -22.50 14.98 -4.34
CA ILE A 107 -23.78 14.30 -4.12
C ILE A 107 -24.25 14.48 -2.66
N LYS A 108 -23.32 14.37 -1.71
CA LYS A 108 -23.62 14.51 -0.27
C LYS A 108 -22.38 14.90 0.52
N ASP A 109 -22.56 15.80 1.48
CA ASP A 109 -21.49 16.26 2.39
C ASP A 109 -21.24 15.25 3.52
N SER A 110 -20.71 14.10 3.16
CA SER A 110 -20.40 13.01 4.09
C SER A 110 -19.29 12.12 3.52
N PHE A 111 -18.72 11.29 4.38
CA PHE A 111 -17.70 10.33 4.01
C PHE A 111 -18.27 8.93 3.76
N MET A 112 -17.63 8.21 2.85
CA MET A 112 -17.62 6.75 2.79
C MET A 112 -16.32 6.26 3.43
N ALA A 113 -16.42 5.35 4.39
CA ALA A 113 -15.29 4.63 4.94
C ALA A 113 -15.13 3.28 4.24
N ARG A 114 -13.90 2.97 3.85
CA ARG A 114 -13.50 1.62 3.43
C ARG A 114 -12.54 1.05 4.46
N LEU A 115 -12.82 -0.18 4.89
CA LEU A 115 -12.01 -0.87 5.87
C LEU A 115 -10.79 -1.56 5.22
N ARG A 116 -10.02 -2.29 6.00
CA ARG A 116 -8.97 -3.20 5.59
C ARG A 116 -9.22 -4.50 6.34
N ILE A 117 -9.64 -5.51 5.60
CA ILE A 117 -10.04 -6.83 6.10
C ILE A 117 -9.28 -7.84 5.25
N PRO A 118 -8.03 -8.16 5.59
CA PRO A 118 -7.24 -9.11 4.83
C PRO A 118 -8.02 -10.43 4.65
N GLY A 119 -8.16 -10.86 3.40
CA GLY A 119 -8.85 -12.10 3.02
C GLY A 119 -10.37 -12.07 3.20
N GLY A 120 -10.95 -10.94 3.63
CA GLY A 120 -12.36 -10.87 4.02
C GLY A 120 -12.69 -11.67 5.29
N ILE A 121 -11.68 -12.08 6.06
CA ILE A 121 -11.85 -12.92 7.24
C ILE A 121 -12.22 -12.05 8.43
N LEU A 122 -13.35 -12.37 9.07
CA LEU A 122 -13.88 -11.64 10.22
C LEU A 122 -14.43 -12.58 11.28
N THR A 123 -14.36 -12.13 12.52
CA THR A 123 -15.05 -12.77 13.64
C THR A 123 -16.49 -12.27 13.74
N SER A 124 -17.35 -13.08 14.38
CA SER A 124 -18.75 -12.69 14.63
C SER A 124 -18.88 -11.44 15.51
N HIS A 125 -17.92 -11.21 16.42
CA HIS A 125 -17.86 -10.00 17.24
C HIS A 125 -17.59 -8.76 16.39
N GLN A 126 -16.59 -8.81 15.49
CA GLN A 126 -16.27 -7.70 14.58
C GLN A 126 -17.46 -7.34 13.70
N LEU A 127 -18.15 -8.32 13.12
CA LEU A 127 -19.30 -8.05 12.27
C LEU A 127 -20.46 -7.38 13.04
N ARG A 128 -20.77 -7.85 14.26
CA ARG A 128 -21.77 -7.21 15.13
C ARG A 128 -21.39 -5.78 15.51
N ALA A 129 -20.12 -5.55 15.82
CA ALA A 129 -19.62 -4.21 16.13
C ALA A 129 -19.73 -3.27 14.92
N LEU A 130 -19.38 -3.72 13.72
CA LEU A 130 -19.57 -2.93 12.49
C LEU A 130 -21.05 -2.60 12.23
N ALA A 131 -21.97 -3.53 12.49
CA ALA A 131 -23.40 -3.28 12.38
C ALA A 131 -23.88 -2.20 13.36
N SER A 132 -23.43 -2.25 14.63
CA SER A 132 -23.72 -1.21 15.63
C SER A 132 -23.15 0.14 15.21
N ILE A 133 -21.90 0.20 14.74
CA ILE A 133 -21.28 1.43 14.25
C ILE A 133 -22.08 2.03 13.09
N ALA A 134 -22.49 1.19 12.13
CA ALA A 134 -23.29 1.65 11.00
C ALA A 134 -24.67 2.18 11.44
N SER A 135 -25.31 1.54 12.41
CA SER A 135 -26.60 1.98 12.95
C SER A 135 -26.49 3.31 13.70
N ASP A 136 -25.44 3.49 14.49
CA ASP A 136 -25.29 4.65 15.38
C ASP A 136 -24.80 5.91 14.65
N LEU A 137 -23.86 5.75 13.72
CA LEU A 137 -23.12 6.88 13.12
C LEU A 137 -23.47 7.13 11.66
N THR A 138 -24.28 6.26 11.04
CA THR A 138 -24.58 6.34 9.59
C THR A 138 -26.04 6.01 9.29
N THR A 139 -26.32 5.26 8.22
CA THR A 139 -27.68 4.86 7.80
C THR A 139 -28.04 3.42 8.15
N GLY A 140 -27.16 2.69 8.83
CA GLY A 140 -27.33 1.26 9.13
C GLY A 140 -26.94 0.30 8.01
N TYR A 141 -26.52 0.81 6.84
CA TYR A 141 -26.12 -0.03 5.70
C TYR A 141 -24.61 -0.28 5.65
N VAL A 142 -24.24 -1.53 5.41
CA VAL A 142 -22.86 -1.95 5.13
C VAL A 142 -22.84 -2.64 3.76
N GLN A 143 -21.92 -2.23 2.90
CA GLN A 143 -21.81 -2.76 1.53
C GLN A 143 -20.58 -3.65 1.39
N VAL A 144 -20.78 -4.86 0.87
CA VAL A 144 -19.68 -5.74 0.45
C VAL A 144 -19.07 -5.20 -0.85
N THR A 145 -17.75 -5.26 -0.95
CA THR A 145 -17.01 -4.86 -2.15
C THR A 145 -16.47 -6.08 -2.89
N THR A 146 -16.11 -5.89 -4.17
CA THR A 146 -15.47 -6.92 -5.01
C THR A 146 -14.09 -7.38 -4.53
N ARG A 147 -13.55 -6.79 -3.45
CA ARG A 147 -12.23 -7.15 -2.88
C ARG A 147 -12.37 -7.66 -1.45
N ALA A 148 -13.43 -8.42 -1.17
CA ALA A 148 -13.69 -9.05 0.12
C ALA A 148 -13.53 -8.08 1.32
N ASN A 149 -14.22 -6.94 1.22
CA ASN A 149 -14.09 -5.83 2.18
C ASN A 149 -15.42 -5.09 2.32
N PHE A 150 -15.55 -4.23 3.31
CA PHE A 150 -16.74 -3.43 3.57
C PHE A 150 -16.58 -1.94 3.27
N GLN A 151 -17.69 -1.34 2.84
CA GLN A 151 -17.87 0.11 2.75
C GLN A 151 -19.07 0.54 3.59
N ILE A 152 -18.87 1.57 4.39
CA ILE A 152 -19.92 2.21 5.20
C ILE A 152 -20.01 3.67 4.74
N ARG A 153 -21.21 4.16 4.45
CA ARG A 153 -21.42 5.47 3.81
C ARG A 153 -22.13 6.44 4.73
N LEU A 154 -22.09 7.72 4.38
CA LEU A 154 -22.84 8.79 5.04
C LEU A 154 -22.39 9.05 6.48
N ILE A 155 -21.08 8.94 6.72
CA ILE A 155 -20.44 9.35 7.97
C ILE A 155 -20.30 10.88 7.92
N GLN A 156 -20.90 11.61 8.86
CA GLN A 156 -20.75 13.07 8.90
C GLN A 156 -19.31 13.45 9.29
N PRO A 157 -18.79 14.61 8.85
CA PRO A 157 -17.43 15.04 9.22
C PRO A 157 -17.16 14.99 10.73
N LYS A 158 -18.11 15.43 11.55
CA LYS A 158 -18.01 15.37 13.02
C LYS A 158 -17.87 13.96 13.62
N ASP A 159 -18.40 12.96 12.94
CA ASP A 159 -18.46 11.58 13.43
C ASP A 159 -17.26 10.74 12.95
N THR A 160 -16.40 11.30 12.09
CA THR A 160 -15.27 10.56 11.48
C THR A 160 -14.30 9.99 12.50
N ILE A 161 -13.90 10.77 13.51
CA ILE A 161 -12.95 10.32 14.54
C ILE A 161 -13.56 9.24 15.41
N GLU A 162 -14.82 9.41 15.82
CA GLU A 162 -15.52 8.40 16.62
C GLU A 162 -15.71 7.10 15.83
N PHE A 163 -16.05 7.20 14.54
CA PHE A 163 -16.12 6.05 13.65
C PHE A 163 -14.78 5.29 13.59
N LEU A 164 -13.68 6.00 13.31
CA LEU A 164 -12.34 5.39 13.22
C LEU A 164 -11.94 4.72 14.53
N ARG A 165 -12.20 5.38 15.67
CA ARG A 165 -11.92 4.86 17.01
C ARG A 165 -12.69 3.57 17.29
N ARG A 166 -13.99 3.53 16.98
CA ARG A 166 -14.82 2.33 17.19
C ARG A 166 -14.40 1.18 16.28
N VAL A 167 -14.04 1.46 15.03
CA VAL A 167 -13.49 0.42 14.13
C VAL A 167 -12.19 -0.16 14.69
N GLN A 168 -11.25 0.70 15.11
CA GLN A 168 -9.98 0.26 15.71
C GLN A 168 -10.18 -0.56 16.99
N ALA A 169 -11.18 -0.22 17.82
CA ALA A 169 -11.50 -0.98 19.03
C ALA A 169 -11.91 -2.44 18.75
N THR A 170 -12.29 -2.78 17.51
CA THR A 170 -12.59 -4.16 17.09
C THR A 170 -11.37 -4.94 16.57
N GLY A 171 -10.19 -4.31 16.54
CA GLY A 171 -8.99 -4.84 15.90
C GLY A 171 -9.01 -4.74 14.36
N LEU A 172 -9.94 -3.98 13.80
CA LEU A 172 -9.99 -3.68 12.36
C LEU A 172 -9.39 -2.31 12.08
N HIS A 173 -8.91 -2.11 10.86
CA HIS A 173 -8.30 -0.85 10.42
C HIS A 173 -8.99 -0.34 9.16
N SER A 174 -8.97 0.97 8.92
CA SER A 174 -9.30 1.59 7.63
C SER A 174 -8.08 2.23 6.96
N GLN A 175 -6.95 2.26 7.67
CA GLN A 175 -5.71 2.87 7.21
C GLN A 175 -5.19 2.17 5.94
N GLY A 176 -4.80 2.98 4.96
CA GLY A 176 -4.25 2.53 3.69
C GLY A 176 -5.27 1.87 2.75
N SER A 177 -6.57 2.03 2.96
CA SER A 177 -7.59 1.43 2.07
C SER A 177 -7.89 2.26 0.80
N GLY A 178 -7.34 3.47 0.72
CA GLY A 178 -7.52 4.43 -0.37
C GLY A 178 -6.22 5.05 -0.89
N ALA A 179 -6.36 6.06 -1.75
CA ALA A 179 -5.25 6.76 -2.41
C ALA A 179 -4.22 5.81 -3.06
N ASP A 180 -2.94 6.21 -2.99
CA ASP A 180 -1.78 5.50 -3.50
C ASP A 180 -1.20 4.59 -2.41
N ASN A 181 -1.94 3.51 -2.17
CA ASN A 181 -1.60 2.52 -1.18
C ASN A 181 -1.93 1.11 -1.69
N ILE A 182 -1.38 0.12 -1.01
CA ILE A 182 -1.73 -1.28 -1.16
C ILE A 182 -3.15 -1.48 -0.65
N ARG A 183 -4.04 -1.90 -1.53
CA ARG A 183 -5.45 -2.13 -1.23
C ARG A 183 -5.63 -3.37 -0.35
N ASN A 184 -6.90 -3.71 -0.11
CA ASN A 184 -7.23 -4.92 0.62
C ASN A 184 -6.57 -6.14 -0.02
N LEU A 185 -5.95 -6.97 0.81
CA LEU A 185 -5.39 -8.25 0.39
C LEU A 185 -6.55 -9.21 0.17
N THR A 186 -6.70 -9.70 -1.05
CA THR A 186 -7.73 -10.71 -1.36
C THR A 186 -7.12 -12.10 -1.24
N GLY A 187 -7.91 -13.07 -0.75
CA GLY A 187 -7.54 -14.48 -0.66
C GLY A 187 -8.68 -15.35 -1.18
N ASN A 188 -8.42 -16.64 -1.38
CA ASN A 188 -9.48 -17.62 -1.62
C ASN A 188 -10.49 -17.60 -0.45
N PRO A 189 -11.81 -17.46 -0.70
CA PRO A 189 -12.83 -17.44 0.36
C PRO A 189 -12.91 -18.74 1.18
N THR A 190 -12.34 -19.83 0.68
CA THR A 190 -12.36 -21.17 1.31
C THR A 190 -10.99 -21.64 1.79
N ALA A 191 -9.99 -20.74 1.84
CA ALA A 191 -8.66 -21.05 2.34
C ALA A 191 -8.70 -21.66 3.76
N GLY A 192 -8.00 -22.77 3.97
CA GLY A 192 -7.96 -23.53 5.22
C GLY A 192 -9.15 -24.47 5.45
N VAL A 193 -10.11 -24.53 4.52
CA VAL A 193 -11.34 -25.34 4.64
C VAL A 193 -11.57 -26.23 3.42
N ASP A 194 -11.18 -25.78 2.23
CA ASP A 194 -11.38 -26.52 0.99
C ASP A 194 -10.51 -27.79 0.95
N PRO A 195 -11.09 -29.00 0.82
CA PRO A 195 -10.33 -30.25 0.82
C PRO A 195 -9.39 -30.41 -0.39
N VAL A 196 -9.54 -29.61 -1.44
CA VAL A 196 -8.66 -29.68 -2.62
C VAL A 196 -7.70 -28.49 -2.74
N GLU A 197 -7.64 -27.59 -1.74
CA GLU A 197 -6.66 -26.52 -1.77
C GLU A 197 -5.23 -27.09 -1.77
N LEU A 198 -4.34 -26.47 -2.53
CA LEU A 198 -2.94 -26.88 -2.59
C LEU A 198 -2.18 -26.36 -1.36
N ILE A 199 -2.54 -25.16 -0.90
CA ILE A 199 -1.90 -24.49 0.24
C ILE A 199 -2.83 -23.46 0.87
N ASP A 200 -2.97 -23.50 2.20
CA ASP A 200 -3.62 -22.43 2.94
C ASP A 200 -2.75 -21.16 2.92
N CYS A 201 -3.21 -20.15 2.18
CA CYS A 201 -2.51 -18.88 2.05
C CYS A 201 -2.80 -17.87 3.19
N THR A 202 -3.71 -18.21 4.12
CA THR A 202 -4.14 -17.32 5.21
C THR A 202 -2.98 -16.81 6.07
N PRO A 203 -1.98 -17.63 6.47
CA PRO A 203 -0.86 -17.15 7.27
C PRO A 203 -0.01 -16.09 6.55
N TYR A 204 0.28 -16.28 5.26
CA TYR A 204 1.06 -15.33 4.46
C TYR A 204 0.30 -14.03 4.23
N LEU A 205 -0.99 -14.15 3.94
CA LEU A 205 -1.87 -13.01 3.76
C LEU A 205 -1.93 -12.15 5.04
N ARG A 206 -2.02 -12.77 6.22
CA ARG A 206 -1.99 -12.05 7.51
C ARG A 206 -0.64 -11.39 7.75
N ALA A 207 0.47 -12.12 7.54
CA ALA A 207 1.81 -11.58 7.72
C ALA A 207 2.08 -10.35 6.83
N VAL A 208 1.68 -10.39 5.56
CA VAL A 208 1.78 -9.25 4.65
C VAL A 208 0.83 -8.13 5.07
N GLY A 209 -0.39 -8.45 5.51
CA GLY A 209 -1.35 -7.47 6.03
C GLY A 209 -0.79 -6.68 7.21
N ASP A 210 -0.19 -7.40 8.17
CA ASP A 210 0.43 -6.82 9.35
C ASP A 210 1.68 -6.01 8.98
N ALA A 211 2.55 -6.52 8.11
CA ALA A 211 3.72 -5.79 7.64
C ALA A 211 3.31 -4.45 6.99
N ILE A 212 2.27 -4.44 6.15
CA ILE A 212 1.80 -3.21 5.51
C ILE A 212 1.32 -2.18 6.54
N LEU A 213 0.61 -2.62 7.59
CA LEU A 213 0.10 -1.72 8.62
C LEU A 213 1.20 -1.10 9.49
N HIS A 214 2.30 -1.82 9.72
CA HIS A 214 3.38 -1.39 10.62
C HIS A 214 4.50 -0.60 9.93
N HIS A 215 4.56 -0.59 8.60
CA HIS A 215 5.60 0.11 7.85
C HIS A 215 5.05 1.34 7.12
N ARG A 216 5.53 2.52 7.53
CA ARG A 216 5.14 3.82 6.94
C ARG A 216 5.49 3.91 5.45
N ASP A 217 6.54 3.21 5.01
CA ASP A 217 7.03 3.23 3.62
C ASP A 217 5.97 2.78 2.60
N PHE A 218 5.00 1.93 3.00
CA PHE A 218 3.93 1.48 2.12
C PHE A 218 2.81 2.52 1.90
N TYR A 219 2.90 3.69 2.53
CA TYR A 219 1.90 4.74 2.43
C TYR A 219 2.27 5.84 1.41
N ASN A 220 3.40 5.71 0.71
CA ASN A 220 3.83 6.65 -0.33
C ASN A 220 4.15 5.93 -1.66
N LEU A 221 3.23 5.08 -2.13
CA LEU A 221 3.41 4.43 -3.43
C LEU A 221 3.13 5.41 -4.58
N PRO A 222 3.65 5.18 -5.80
CA PRO A 222 3.30 5.99 -6.97
C PRO A 222 1.80 5.90 -7.31
N ARG A 223 1.19 4.72 -7.09
CA ARG A 223 -0.24 4.51 -7.32
C ARG A 223 -0.78 3.35 -6.50
N LYS A 224 -2.10 3.16 -6.57
CA LYS A 224 -2.81 2.00 -6.02
C LYS A 224 -2.15 0.68 -6.44
N PHE A 225 -1.93 -0.19 -5.47
CA PHE A 225 -1.39 -1.53 -5.71
C PHE A 225 -2.32 -2.60 -5.15
N ASN A 226 -2.47 -3.72 -5.84
CA ASN A 226 -3.41 -4.78 -5.48
C ASN A 226 -2.64 -6.10 -5.32
N ILE A 227 -2.87 -6.80 -4.22
CA ILE A 227 -2.28 -8.10 -3.94
C ILE A 227 -3.41 -9.11 -3.73
N ALA A 228 -3.28 -10.26 -4.36
CA ALA A 228 -4.17 -11.40 -4.18
C ALA A 228 -3.32 -12.63 -3.86
N PHE A 229 -3.84 -13.47 -2.98
CA PHE A 229 -3.30 -14.78 -2.66
C PHE A 229 -4.26 -15.83 -3.19
N ASP A 230 -3.71 -16.83 -3.85
CA ASP A 230 -4.47 -17.96 -4.36
C ASP A 230 -3.74 -19.25 -3.99
N GLY A 231 -4.46 -20.13 -3.30
CA GLY A 231 -3.99 -21.45 -2.87
C GLY A 231 -4.55 -22.58 -3.73
N GLY A 232 -5.30 -22.28 -4.79
CA GLY A 232 -6.13 -23.24 -5.49
C GLY A 232 -7.39 -23.60 -4.69
N GLY A 233 -8.19 -24.53 -5.20
CA GLY A 233 -9.45 -24.93 -4.60
C GLY A 233 -10.51 -25.33 -5.65
N LEU A 234 -11.63 -25.89 -5.19
CA LEU A 234 -12.87 -26.02 -5.95
C LEU A 234 -13.52 -24.67 -6.19
N ILE A 235 -13.37 -23.76 -5.22
CA ILE A 235 -13.93 -22.41 -5.25
C ILE A 235 -12.76 -21.42 -5.35
N GLY A 236 -12.31 -21.14 -6.58
CA GLY A 236 -11.20 -20.24 -6.88
C GLY A 236 -11.25 -19.73 -8.31
#